data_AF-A0A5D3BGR8-F1
#
_entry.id   AF-A0A5D3BGR8-F1
#
_cell.length_a   1.000
_cell.length_b   1.000
_cell.length_c   1.000
_cell.angle_alpha   90.00
_cell.angle_beta   90.00
_cell.angle_gamma   90.00
#
_symmetry.space_group_name_H-M   'P 1'
#
loop_
_entity.id
_entity.type
_entity.pdbx_description
1 polymer ?
#
loop_
_entity_poly.entity_id
_entity_poly.type
_entity_poly.pdbx_seq_one_letter_code
_entity_poly.pdbx_strand_id
1 'polypeptide(L)' 'MRGVLRFERRGKLSPRFVGSFEILERIGPVAYRLALPPSLSTVHDVFHVSMLRKYVPDPSHVVDYEPLEIDENLSYT' A
#
# COMPACT_ATOMS: atom_id res chain seq x y z
N MET A 1 1.46 -4.03 -25.64
CA MET A 1 1.85 -2.82 -24.88
C MET A 1 1.66 -3.12 -23.40
N ARG A 2 2.73 -3.24 -22.60
CA ARG A 2 2.62 -3.42 -21.15
C ARG A 2 2.27 -2.06 -20.54
N GLY A 3 1.02 -1.88 -20.11
CA GLY A 3 0.61 -0.68 -19.39
C GLY A 3 1.43 -0.53 -18.11
N VAL A 4 1.77 0.69 -17.74
CA VAL A 4 2.35 0.98 -16.42
C VAL A 4 1.32 0.57 -15.38
N LEU A 5 1.62 -0.49 -14.62
CA LEU A 5 0.84 -0.89 -13.45
C LEU A 5 0.83 0.29 -12.48
N ARG A 6 -0.36 0.87 -12.27
CA ARG A 6 -0.55 1.95 -11.32
C ARG A 6 -1.20 1.37 -10.09
N PHE A 7 -0.59 1.65 -8.95
CA PHE A 7 -1.17 1.43 -7.65
C PHE A 7 -2.40 2.35 -7.55
N GLU A 8 -3.61 1.77 -7.41
CA GLU A 8 -4.92 2.46 -7.23
C GLU A 8 -5.65 3.06 -8.45
N ARG A 9 -6.87 3.55 -8.16
CA ARG A 9 -7.95 3.94 -9.08
C ARG A 9 -7.69 5.34 -9.67
N ARG A 10 -7.86 5.45 -10.99
CA ARG A 10 -7.68 6.70 -11.74
C ARG A 10 -8.88 7.63 -11.52
N GLY A 11 -8.63 8.89 -11.17
CA GLY A 11 -9.69 9.90 -11.03
C GLY A 11 -9.13 11.27 -10.63
N LYS A 12 -9.92 12.33 -10.77
CA LYS A 12 -9.58 13.63 -10.18
C LYS A 12 -9.59 13.45 -8.66
N LEU A 13 -8.60 14.03 -7.96
CA LEU A 13 -8.37 13.88 -6.52
C LEU A 13 -7.93 12.46 -6.08
N SER A 14 -7.45 11.60 -6.98
CA SER A 14 -6.84 10.34 -6.56
C SER A 14 -5.60 10.58 -5.70
N PRO A 15 -5.35 9.76 -4.66
CA PRO A 15 -4.13 9.83 -3.88
C PRO A 15 -2.88 9.77 -4.75
N ARG A 16 -1.85 10.53 -4.37
CA ARG A 16 -0.56 10.54 -5.08
C ARG A 16 0.34 9.36 -4.68
N PHE A 17 0.22 8.91 -3.43
CA PHE A 17 0.98 7.80 -2.86
C PHE A 17 0.00 6.72 -2.43
N VAL A 18 0.45 5.47 -2.50
CA VAL A 18 -0.36 4.30 -2.16
C VAL A 18 0.25 3.61 -0.97
N GLY A 19 -0.53 3.51 0.10
CA GLY A 19 -0.19 2.77 1.31
C GLY A 19 1.11 3.18 2.00
N SER A 20 1.28 2.71 3.23
CA SER A 20 2.60 2.56 3.83
C SER A 20 3.05 1.12 3.61
N PHE A 21 4.30 0.94 3.19
CA PHE A 21 4.92 -0.38 3.10
C PHE A 21 6.16 -0.40 3.98
N GLU A 22 6.41 -1.56 4.59
CA GLU A 22 7.61 -1.76 5.38
C GLU A 22 8.83 -1.86 4.47
N ILE A 23 9.95 -1.28 4.91
CA ILE A 23 11.23 -1.45 4.24
C ILE A 23 11.84 -2.75 4.77
N LEU A 24 11.98 -3.76 3.89
CA LEU A 24 12.59 -5.03 4.25
C LEU A 24 14.12 -4.92 4.30
N GLU A 25 14.70 -4.24 3.30
CA GLU A 25 16.15 -4.07 3.20
C GLU A 25 16.53 -2.80 2.43
N ARG A 26 17.74 -2.31 2.71
CA ARG A 26 18.39 -1.27 1.90
C ARG A 26 19.42 -1.93 0.99
N ILE A 27 19.11 -2.01 -0.30
CA ILE A 27 19.97 -2.65 -1.33
C ILE A 27 21.15 -1.77 -1.71
N GLY A 28 20.98 -0.45 -1.65
CA GLY A 28 22.05 0.48 -1.98
C GLY A 28 21.85 1.86 -1.37
N PRO A 29 22.73 2.81 -1.71
CA PRO A 29 22.64 4.17 -1.20
C PRO A 29 21.27 4.81 -1.45
N VAL A 30 20.63 4.46 -2.58
CA VAL A 30 19.39 5.05 -3.07
C VAL A 30 18.29 4.03 -3.40
N ALA A 31 18.49 2.74 -3.11
CA ALA A 31 17.56 1.67 -3.47
C ALA A 31 17.14 0.87 -2.24
N TYR A 32 15.83 0.67 -2.09
CA TYR A 32 15.21 -0.01 -0.94
C TYR A 32 14.23 -1.06 -1.44
N ARG A 33 14.20 -2.22 -0.78
CA ARG A 33 13.18 -3.26 -1.00
C ARG A 33 12.02 -3.05 -0.03
N LEU A 34 10.80 -3.11 -0.55
CA LEU A 34 9.56 -2.95 0.22
C LEU A 34 8.82 -4.28 0.37
N ALA A 35 8.11 -4.43 1.49
CA ALA A 35 7.15 -5.50 1.70
C ALA A 35 5.85 -5.18 0.94
N LEU A 36 5.80 -5.57 -0.35
CA LEU A 36 4.59 -5.39 -1.15
C LEU A 36 3.56 -6.48 -0.85
N PRO A 37 2.26 -6.15 -0.81
CA PRO A 37 1.20 -7.13 -0.63
C PRO A 37 1.08 -8.04 -1.87
N PRO A 38 0.53 -9.26 -1.73
CA PRO A 38 0.40 -10.22 -2.83
C PRO A 38 -0.36 -9.68 -4.06
N SER A 39 -1.29 -8.74 -3.84
CA SER A 39 -2.03 -8.04 -4.91
C SER A 39 -1.11 -7.24 -5.85
N LEU A 40 0.10 -6.93 -5.41
CA LEU A 40 1.11 -6.15 -6.13
C LEU A 40 2.35 -7.00 -6.51
N SER A 41 2.23 -8.32 -6.46
CA SER A 41 3.28 -9.30 -6.79
C SER A 41 3.89 -9.15 -8.19
N THR A 42 3.19 -8.49 -9.11
CA THR A 42 3.69 -8.21 -10.47
C THR A 42 4.61 -7.00 -10.55
N VAL A 43 4.70 -6.18 -9.49
CA VAL A 43 5.56 -5.02 -9.42
C VAL A 43 6.86 -5.38 -8.71
N HIS A 44 7.97 -4.84 -9.21
CA HIS A 44 9.26 -4.97 -8.54
C HIS A 44 9.19 -4.35 -7.15
N ASP A 45 9.69 -5.07 -6.17
CA ASP A 45 9.72 -4.68 -4.75
C ASP A 45 10.84 -3.69 -4.43
N VAL A 46 11.76 -3.46 -5.37
CA VAL A 46 12.88 -2.51 -5.22
C VAL A 46 12.54 -1.15 -5.83
N PHE A 47 12.59 -0.12 -4.99
CA PHE A 47 12.28 1.25 -5.36
C PHE A 47 13.45 2.20 -5.10
N HIS A 48 13.56 3.21 -5.95
CA HIS A 48 14.47 4.33 -5.73
C HIS A 48 13.91 5.27 -4.65
N VAL A 49 14.78 5.84 -3.81
CA VAL A 49 14.41 6.71 -2.68
C VAL A 49 13.52 7.90 -3.07
N SER A 50 13.66 8.41 -4.30
CA SER A 50 12.82 9.50 -4.82
C SER A 50 11.34 9.14 -5.02
N MET A 51 11.02 7.84 -5.08
CA MET A 51 9.65 7.33 -5.17
C MET A 51 9.04 7.08 -3.78
N LEU A 52 9.86 7.12 -2.74
CA LEU A 52 9.45 6.82 -1.37
C LEU A 52 9.23 8.12 -0.61
N ARG A 53 8.22 8.09 0.27
CA ARG A 53 8.00 9.15 1.25
C ARG A 53 8.01 8.50 2.63
N LYS A 54 8.80 9.04 3.55
CA LYS A 54 8.80 8.59 4.94
C LYS A 54 7.39 8.75 5.50
N TYR A 55 6.79 7.65 5.93
CA TYR A 55 5.53 7.66 6.63
C TYR A 55 5.74 8.24 8.03
N VAL A 56 4.90 9.21 8.40
CA VAL A 56 4.83 9.74 9.76
C VAL A 56 3.54 9.17 10.35
N PRO A 57 3.61 8.27 11.33
CA PRO A 57 2.41 7.72 11.95
C PRO A 57 1.61 8.85 12.58
N ASP A 58 0.37 8.98 12.14
CA ASP A 58 -0.64 9.85 12.73
C ASP A 58 -1.65 8.92 13.41
N PRO A 59 -2.00 9.14 14.69
CA PRO A 59 -3.08 8.42 15.33
C PRO A 59 -4.37 8.35 14.50
N SER A 60 -4.65 9.35 13.65
CA SER A 60 -5.84 9.32 12.78
C SER A 60 -5.75 8.37 11.58
N HIS A 61 -4.57 7.84 11.25
CA HIS A 61 -4.38 6.87 10.16
C HIS A 61 -4.55 5.43 10.61
N VAL A 62 -4.51 5.17 11.92
CA VAL A 62 -4.78 3.84 12.47
C VAL A 62 -6.29 3.71 12.56
N VAL A 63 -6.88 2.92 11.66
CA VAL A 63 -8.25 2.47 11.84
C VAL A 63 -8.21 1.45 12.97
N ASP A 64 -8.83 1.77 14.10
CA ASP A 64 -9.06 0.80 15.17
C ASP A 64 -9.87 -0.35 14.57
N TYR A 65 -9.21 -1.49 14.34
CA TYR A 65 -9.86 -2.75 14.03
C TYR A 65 -10.48 -3.27 15.33
N GLU A 66 -11.58 -2.65 15.77
CA GLU A 66 -12.49 -3.39 16.63
C GLU A 66 -12.97 -4.60 15.82
N PRO A 67 -12.90 -5.82 16.38
CA PRO A 67 -13.46 -6.98 15.72
C PRO A 67 -14.95 -6.71 15.49
N LEU A 68 -15.32 -6.51 14.21
CA LEU A 68 -16.70 -6.48 13.80
C LEU A 68 -17.30 -7.85 14.16
N GLU A 69 -18.23 -7.86 15.11
CA GLU A 69 -19.11 -9.01 15.32
C GLU A 69 -19.95 -9.18 14.06
N ILE A 70 -19.50 -10.03 13.14
CA ILE A 70 -20.24 -10.38 11.94
C ILE A 70 -21.33 -11.35 12.39
N ASP A 71 -22.59 -10.90 12.36
CA ASP A 71 -23.73 -11.78 12.60
C ASP A 71 -23.83 -12.80 11.46
N GLU A 72 -23.68 -14.08 11.81
CA GLU A 72 -23.73 -15.22 10.88
C GLU A 72 -25.11 -15.36 10.19
N ASN A 73 -26.14 -14.67 10.67
CA ASN A 73 -27.48 -14.67 10.11
C ASN A 73 -27.75 -13.54 9.10
N LEU A 74 -26.75 -12.73 8.74
CA LEU A 74 -26.90 -11.70 7.72
C LEU A 74 -27.07 -12.34 6.33
N SER A 75 -28.32 -12.54 5.93
CA SER A 75 -28.71 -12.93 4.58
C SER A 75 -28.99 -11.68 3.73
N TYR A 76 -28.45 -11.64 2.50
CA TYR A 76 -28.82 -10.65 1.50
C TYR A 76 -30.06 -11.14 0.76
N THR A 77 -31.24 -10.91 1.34
CA THR A 77 -32.52 -11.07 0.61
C THR A 77 -33.15 -9.72 0.34
#